data_AF-A0AA35RNY8-F1
#
_entry.id   AF-A0AA35RNY8-F1
#
_cell.length_a   1.000
_cell.length_b   1.000
_cell.length_c   1.000
_cell.angle_alpha   90.00
_cell.angle_beta   90.00
_cell.angle_gamma   90.00
#
_symmetry.space_group_name_H-M   'P 1'
#
loop_
_entity.id
_entity.type
_entity.pdbx_description
1 polymer ?
#
loop_
_entity_poly.entity_id
_entity_poly.type
_entity_poly.pdbx_seq_one_letter_code
_entity_poly.pdbx_strand_id
1 'polypeptide(L)'
;MDNISNHRTSALESVLAGAGVHVRNRDDVMQKVAAIAQDGPDKLLFLSDFDQTLTRYWVNGERGFTSYKVVEKSPLMSEDYREKARQLADKYHPIEVAVDMSLEEKTQHMVKWWEGNHNLMIGERIKRSQLKEMVANANIQFRDKCEVLFSELDSFNIPLLVFSAGLGGTN
;
A
#
# COMPACT_ATOMS: atom_id res chain seq x y z
N MET A 1 -32.87 -22.05 -3.57
CA MET A 1 -31.83 -21.10 -4.01
C MET A 1 -31.93 -19.75 -3.31
N ASP A 2 -33.00 -19.46 -2.54
CA ASP A 2 -33.22 -18.15 -1.92
C ASP A 2 -32.41 -17.85 -0.64
N ASN A 3 -31.99 -18.88 0.12
CA ASN A 3 -31.26 -18.67 1.38
C ASN A 3 -29.83 -18.12 1.21
N ILE A 4 -29.14 -18.46 0.11
CA ILE A 4 -27.77 -18.02 -0.15
C ILE A 4 -27.74 -16.55 -0.61
N SER A 5 -28.73 -16.16 -1.42
CA SER A 5 -28.89 -14.77 -1.88
C SER A 5 -29.16 -13.82 -0.70
N ASN A 6 -30.07 -14.19 0.20
CA ASN A 6 -30.40 -13.38 1.38
C ASN A 6 -29.22 -13.24 2.35
N HIS A 7 -28.40 -14.28 2.54
CA HIS A 7 -27.22 -14.20 3.40
C HIS A 7 -26.13 -13.27 2.82
N ARG A 8 -25.92 -13.27 1.50
CA ARG A 8 -24.92 -12.40 0.84
C ARG A 8 -25.31 -10.93 0.95
N THR A 9 -26.58 -10.61 0.73
CA THR A 9 -27.11 -9.26 0.89
C THR A 9 -26.97 -8.77 2.34
N SER A 10 -27.32 -9.60 3.32
CA SER A 10 -27.19 -9.26 4.75
C SER A 10 -25.74 -9.01 5.19
N ALA A 11 -24.78 -9.81 4.67
CA ALA A 11 -23.36 -9.61 4.97
C ALA A 11 -22.83 -8.28 4.40
N LEU A 12 -23.19 -7.96 3.15
CA LEU A 12 -22.81 -6.71 2.51
C LEU A 12 -23.40 -5.50 3.25
N GLU A 13 -24.68 -5.55 3.62
CA GLU A 13 -25.33 -4.49 4.41
C GLU A 13 -24.63 -4.27 5.75
N SER A 14 -24.24 -5.34 6.44
CA SER A 14 -23.48 -5.24 7.69
C SER A 14 -22.13 -4.53 7.50
N VAL A 15 -21.42 -4.84 6.40
CA VAL A 15 -20.17 -4.15 6.05
C VAL A 15 -20.42 -2.67 5.76
N LEU A 16 -21.43 -2.35 4.96
CA LEU A 16 -21.78 -0.97 4.57
C LEU A 16 -22.33 -0.11 5.73
N ALA A 17 -22.71 -0.73 6.84
CA ALA A 17 -23.14 -0.07 8.07
C ALA A 17 -21.99 0.19 9.06
N GLY A 18 -20.77 -0.28 8.78
CA GLY A 18 -19.62 -0.10 9.66
C GLY A 18 -19.26 1.38 9.92
N ALA A 19 -18.83 1.70 11.14
CA ALA A 19 -18.59 3.09 11.58
C ALA A 19 -17.52 3.85 10.75
N GLY A 20 -16.57 3.13 10.13
CA GLY A 20 -15.54 3.72 9.25
C GLY A 20 -15.88 3.67 7.76
N VAL A 21 -17.11 3.28 7.40
CA VAL A 21 -17.52 3.08 6.01
C VAL A 21 -18.39 4.25 5.56
N HIS A 22 -17.86 5.03 4.63
CA HIS A 22 -18.55 6.17 4.03
C HIS A 22 -18.83 5.88 2.56
N VAL A 23 -20.11 5.86 2.18
CA VAL A 23 -20.55 5.48 0.84
C VAL A 23 -21.48 6.56 0.30
N ARG A 24 -21.11 7.15 -0.86
CA ARG A 24 -21.88 8.22 -1.49
C ARG A 24 -23.23 7.74 -2.01
N ASN A 25 -23.26 6.60 -2.69
CA ASN A 25 -24.49 6.00 -3.23
C ASN A 25 -24.49 4.51 -2.87
N ARG A 26 -25.32 4.13 -1.90
CA ARG A 26 -25.39 2.76 -1.40
C ARG A 26 -25.97 1.81 -2.42
N ASP A 27 -27.04 2.20 -3.11
CA ASP A 27 -27.71 1.36 -4.10
C ASP A 27 -26.78 1.00 -5.26
N ASP A 28 -26.00 1.98 -5.74
CA ASP A 28 -24.99 1.77 -6.79
C ASP A 28 -23.89 0.78 -6.34
N VAL A 29 -23.42 0.86 -5.10
CA VAL A 29 -22.47 -0.12 -4.55
C VAL A 29 -23.08 -1.51 -4.45
N MET A 30 -24.31 -1.63 -3.96
CA MET A 30 -25.03 -2.91 -3.87
C MET A 30 -25.19 -3.56 -5.25
N GLN A 31 -25.58 -2.77 -6.26
CA GLN A 31 -25.72 -3.26 -7.64
C GLN A 31 -24.39 -3.72 -8.22
N LYS A 32 -23.29 -2.98 -8.01
CA LYS A 32 -21.95 -3.36 -8.48
C LYS A 32 -21.46 -4.65 -7.84
N VAL A 33 -21.62 -4.79 -6.52
CA VAL A 33 -21.19 -6.02 -5.82
C VAL A 33 -22.05 -7.22 -6.25
N ALA A 34 -23.36 -7.04 -6.46
CA ALA A 34 -24.23 -8.08 -6.98
C ALA A 34 -23.82 -8.53 -8.39
N ALA A 35 -23.48 -7.59 -9.28
CA ALA A 35 -22.99 -7.89 -10.62
C ALA A 35 -21.67 -8.68 -10.57
N ILE A 36 -20.69 -8.25 -9.75
CA ILE A 36 -19.42 -8.97 -9.56
C ILE A 36 -19.68 -10.41 -9.06
N ALA A 37 -20.59 -10.57 -8.10
CA ALA A 37 -20.92 -11.89 -7.57
C ALA A 37 -21.65 -12.79 -8.57
N GLN A 38 -22.42 -12.20 -9.49
CA GLN A 38 -23.12 -12.92 -10.56
C GLN A 38 -22.17 -13.36 -11.68
N ASP A 39 -21.21 -12.52 -12.06
CA ASP A 39 -20.23 -12.80 -13.11
C ASP A 39 -19.24 -13.90 -12.70
N GLY A 40 -18.99 -14.04 -11.40
CA GLY A 40 -18.18 -15.11 -10.84
C GLY A 40 -16.66 -14.85 -10.87
N PRO A 41 -15.87 -15.74 -10.26
CA PRO A 41 -14.43 -15.53 -10.04
C PRO A 41 -13.63 -15.44 -11.34
N ASP A 42 -14.02 -16.18 -12.39
CA ASP A 42 -13.32 -16.18 -13.69
C ASP A 42 -13.39 -14.83 -14.43
N LYS A 43 -14.24 -13.91 -13.95
CA LYS A 43 -14.40 -12.55 -14.48
C LYS A 43 -13.83 -11.48 -13.54
N LEU A 44 -13.21 -11.88 -12.44
CA LEU A 44 -12.70 -10.96 -11.42
C LEU A 44 -11.17 -10.84 -11.51
N LEU A 45 -10.69 -9.60 -11.44
CA LEU A 45 -9.28 -9.25 -11.20
C LEU A 45 -9.23 -8.39 -9.94
N PHE A 46 -8.37 -8.76 -8.98
CA PHE A 46 -8.11 -7.94 -7.81
C PHE A 46 -6.90 -7.04 -8.08
N LEU A 47 -7.12 -5.72 -8.18
CA LEU A 47 -6.07 -4.72 -8.31
C LEU A 47 -5.96 -3.93 -7.00
N SER A 48 -4.77 -3.91 -6.41
CA SER A 48 -4.53 -3.21 -5.13
C SER A 48 -3.22 -2.46 -5.14
N ASP A 49 -3.17 -1.33 -4.43
CA ASP A 49 -1.91 -0.78 -3.95
C ASP A 49 -1.39 -1.62 -2.75
N PHE A 50 -0.14 -1.41 -2.34
CA PHE A 50 0.50 -2.11 -1.23
C PHE A 50 0.58 -1.25 0.03
N ASP A 51 1.33 -0.15 -0.02
CA ASP A 51 1.69 0.65 1.14
C ASP A 51 0.47 1.36 1.72
N GLN A 52 0.13 1.09 2.97
CA GLN A 52 -1.05 1.65 3.64
C GLN A 52 -2.38 1.27 2.95
N THR A 53 -2.38 0.28 2.05
CA THR A 53 -3.54 -0.34 1.37
C THR A 53 -3.68 -1.82 1.74
N LEU A 54 -2.63 -2.63 1.55
CA LEU A 54 -2.53 -3.97 2.14
C LEU A 54 -1.86 -3.91 3.51
N THR A 55 -0.91 -2.99 3.69
CA THR A 55 -0.26 -2.75 4.97
C THR A 55 -1.01 -1.70 5.81
N ARG A 56 -0.82 -1.72 7.13
CA ARG A 56 -1.51 -0.82 8.06
C ARG A 56 -0.93 0.59 8.02
N TYR A 57 -1.80 1.57 8.18
CA TYR A 57 -1.40 2.97 8.38
C TYR A 57 -0.82 3.24 9.78
N TRP A 58 -1.30 2.49 10.78
CA TRP A 58 -0.87 2.56 12.17
C TRP A 58 -0.49 1.16 12.66
N VAL A 59 0.68 1.05 13.28
CA VAL A 59 1.19 -0.19 13.89
C VAL A 59 1.72 0.17 15.28
N ASN A 60 1.21 -0.49 16.32
CA ASN A 60 1.61 -0.29 17.72
C ASN A 60 1.56 1.19 18.19
N GLY A 61 0.58 1.96 17.71
CA GLY A 61 0.44 3.38 18.06
C GLY A 61 1.31 4.33 17.27
N GLU A 62 2.15 3.83 16.36
CA GLU A 62 3.03 4.63 15.49
C GLU A 62 2.67 4.48 14.02
N ARG A 63 3.22 5.36 13.18
CA ARG A 63 3.05 5.27 11.72
C ARG A 63 3.66 3.97 11.19
N GLY A 64 2.83 3.16 10.54
CA GLY A 64 3.30 1.98 9.83
C GLY A 64 4.29 2.35 8.74
N PHE A 65 5.32 1.53 8.57
CA PHE A 65 6.34 1.76 7.54
C PHE A 65 5.75 1.47 6.15
N THR A 66 6.11 2.33 5.20
CA THR A 66 6.02 1.99 3.78
C THR A 66 7.20 1.10 3.40
N SER A 67 7.12 0.44 2.25
CA SER A 67 8.21 -0.34 1.64
C SER A 67 9.53 0.46 1.54
N TYR A 68 9.46 1.77 1.25
CA TYR A 68 10.62 2.67 1.31
C TYR A 68 11.21 2.79 2.71
N LYS A 69 10.35 3.00 3.72
CA LYS A 69 10.79 3.18 5.12
C LYS A 69 11.42 1.92 5.69
N VAL A 70 11.02 0.73 5.21
CA VAL A 70 11.68 -0.54 5.58
C VAL A 70 13.19 -0.48 5.30
N VAL A 71 13.56 0.05 4.13
CA VAL A 71 14.98 0.20 3.75
C VAL A 71 15.59 1.42 4.45
N GLU A 72 14.96 2.59 4.34
CA GLU A 72 15.47 3.87 4.86
C GLU A 72 15.77 3.81 6.38
N LYS A 73 14.92 3.15 7.16
CA LYS A 73 15.06 3.06 8.62
C LYS A 73 15.85 1.84 9.07
N SER A 74 16.25 0.94 8.16
CA SER A 74 17.02 -0.24 8.54
C SER A 74 18.32 0.15 9.25
N PRO A 75 18.72 -0.55 10.33
CA PRO A 75 20.03 -0.35 10.96
C PRO A 75 21.21 -0.70 10.05
N LEU A 76 20.96 -1.41 8.95
CA LEU A 76 21.98 -1.76 7.96
C LEU A 76 22.39 -0.59 7.05
N MET A 77 21.63 0.51 7.05
CA MET A 77 21.96 1.72 6.31
C MET A 77 23.05 2.51 7.04
N SER A 78 24.07 2.94 6.31
CA SER A 78 25.21 3.70 6.82
C SER A 78 24.80 5.08 7.38
N GLU A 79 25.63 5.65 8.25
CA GLU A 79 25.39 7.01 8.74
C GLU A 79 25.51 8.06 7.62
N ASP A 80 26.41 7.85 6.66
CA ASP A 80 26.56 8.70 5.48
C ASP A 80 25.29 8.73 4.62
N TYR A 81 24.64 7.57 4.42
CA TYR A 81 23.33 7.50 3.79
C TYR A 81 22.29 8.31 4.58
N ARG A 82 22.21 8.13 5.90
CA ARG A 82 21.22 8.82 6.74
C ARG A 82 21.40 10.33 6.70
N GLU A 83 22.64 10.79 6.74
CA GLU A 83 22.96 12.20 6.65
C GLU A 83 22.53 12.79 5.30
N LYS A 84 22.89 12.13 4.19
CA LYS A 84 22.52 12.58 2.84
C LYS A 84 21.01 12.52 2.59
N ALA A 85 20.35 11.48 3.06
CA ALA A 85 18.89 11.35 2.96
C ALA A 85 18.18 12.47 3.75
N ARG A 86 18.70 12.82 4.94
CA ARG A 86 18.21 13.97 5.72
C ARG A 86 18.40 15.28 4.98
N GLN A 87 19.58 15.52 4.40
CA GLN A 87 19.84 16.72 3.59
C GLN A 87 18.90 16.84 2.38
N LEU A 88 18.58 15.72 1.71
CA LEU A 88 17.57 15.70 0.66
C LEU A 88 16.19 16.06 1.21
N ALA A 89 15.79 15.46 2.33
CA ALA A 89 14.50 15.75 2.96
C ALA A 89 14.39 17.23 3.37
N ASP A 90 15.41 17.79 4.00
CA ASP A 90 15.45 19.20 4.41
C ASP A 90 15.28 20.17 3.23
N LYS A 91 15.76 19.77 2.05
CA LYS A 91 15.62 20.54 0.81
C LYS A 91 14.24 20.41 0.18
N TYR A 92 13.70 19.20 0.08
CA TYR A 92 12.53 18.91 -0.76
C TYR A 92 11.20 18.86 0.00
N HIS A 93 11.21 18.54 1.30
CA HIS A 93 9.97 18.49 2.09
C HIS A 93 9.27 19.85 2.19
N PRO A 94 9.96 21.00 2.36
CA PRO A 94 9.30 22.31 2.31
C PRO A 94 8.58 22.59 0.98
N ILE A 95 9.10 22.05 -0.12
CA ILE A 95 8.53 22.20 -1.47
C ILE A 95 7.27 21.34 -1.63
N GLU A 96 7.30 20.12 -1.10
CA GLU A 96 6.16 19.19 -1.10
C GLU A 96 4.92 19.84 -0.46
N VAL A 97 5.10 20.50 0.69
CA VAL A 97 4.01 21.08 1.48
C VAL A 97 3.67 22.53 1.11
N ALA A 98 4.43 23.17 0.22
CA ALA A 98 4.22 24.56 -0.19
C ALA A 98 2.82 24.81 -0.77
N VAL A 99 2.07 25.78 -0.28
CA VAL A 99 0.69 26.04 -0.75
C VAL A 99 0.62 26.97 -1.96
N ASP A 100 1.73 27.61 -2.29
CA ASP A 100 1.89 28.65 -3.31
C ASP A 100 2.56 28.15 -4.60
N MET A 101 2.87 26.85 -4.68
CA MET A 101 3.49 26.23 -5.85
C MET A 101 2.50 25.36 -6.63
N SER A 102 2.55 25.42 -7.96
CA SER A 102 1.70 24.59 -8.81
C SER A 102 2.05 23.10 -8.70
N LEU A 103 1.09 22.24 -9.03
CA LEU A 103 1.32 20.79 -9.06
C LEU A 103 2.43 20.39 -10.06
N GLU A 104 2.49 21.07 -11.20
CA GLU A 104 3.48 20.80 -12.25
C GLU A 104 4.90 21.11 -11.76
N GLU A 105 5.11 22.27 -11.13
CA GLU A 105 6.39 22.66 -10.55
C GLU A 105 6.80 21.69 -9.43
N LYS A 106 5.89 21.37 -8.51
CA LYS A 106 6.15 20.39 -7.44
C LYS A 106 6.55 19.03 -7.99
N THR A 107 5.89 18.57 -9.05
CA THR A 107 6.17 17.27 -9.67
C THR A 107 7.62 17.16 -10.11
N GLN A 108 8.17 18.21 -10.74
CA GLN A 108 9.58 18.23 -11.15
C GLN A 108 10.55 18.14 -9.95
N HIS A 109 10.19 18.73 -8.82
CA HIS A 109 10.98 18.63 -7.58
C HIS A 109 10.87 17.25 -6.94
N MET A 110 9.67 16.65 -6.91
CA MET A 110 9.45 15.32 -6.33
C MET A 110 10.18 14.23 -7.12
N VAL A 111 10.23 14.34 -8.46
CA VAL A 111 11.04 13.44 -9.30
C VAL A 111 12.51 13.50 -8.89
N LYS A 112 13.09 14.70 -8.77
CA LYS A 112 14.50 14.87 -8.33
C LYS A 112 14.76 14.34 -6.93
N TRP A 113 13.81 14.53 -6.01
CA TRP A 113 13.93 14.00 -4.65
C TRP A 113 13.94 12.47 -4.66
N TRP A 114 13.02 11.87 -5.42
CA TRP A 114 12.90 10.43 -5.55
C TRP A 114 14.13 9.80 -6.21
N GLU A 115 14.62 10.38 -7.31
CA GLU A 115 15.88 9.99 -7.97
C GLU A 115 17.07 10.09 -7.01
N GLY A 116 17.18 11.18 -6.25
CA GLY A 116 18.23 11.37 -5.26
C GLY A 116 18.23 10.27 -4.19
N ASN A 117 17.07 10.00 -3.59
CA ASN A 117 16.93 8.94 -2.59
C ASN A 117 17.24 7.56 -3.17
N HIS A 118 16.79 7.28 -4.41
CA HIS A 118 17.06 6.01 -5.07
C HIS A 118 18.56 5.81 -5.34
N ASN A 119 19.26 6.85 -5.80
CA ASN A 119 20.71 6.81 -6.01
C ASN A 119 21.49 6.61 -4.70
N LEU A 120 21.05 7.22 -3.60
CA LEU A 120 21.64 6.97 -2.28
C LEU A 120 21.48 5.50 -1.87
N MET A 121 20.29 4.92 -2.07
CA MET A 121 20.06 3.50 -1.77
C MET A 121 20.89 2.56 -2.65
N ILE A 122 21.09 2.89 -3.93
CA ILE A 122 22.01 2.14 -4.81
C ILE A 122 23.45 2.19 -4.27
N GLY A 123 23.88 3.34 -3.77
CA GLY A 123 25.22 3.54 -3.19
C GLY A 123 25.53 2.63 -2.00
N GLU A 124 24.50 2.27 -1.22
CA GLU A 124 24.61 1.35 -0.07
C GLU A 124 24.82 -0.12 -0.48
N ARG A 125 24.64 -0.46 -1.78
CA ARG A 125 24.88 -1.81 -2.33
C ARG A 125 24.14 -2.92 -1.55
N ILE A 126 22.90 -2.63 -1.16
CA ILE A 126 22.05 -3.52 -0.37
C ILE A 126 21.90 -4.86 -1.10
N LYS A 127 22.23 -5.95 -0.41
CA LYS A 127 22.08 -7.31 -0.94
C LYS A 127 20.65 -7.79 -0.74
N ARG A 128 20.13 -8.59 -1.67
CA ARG A 128 18.81 -9.23 -1.56
C ARG A 128 18.64 -10.05 -0.27
N SER A 129 19.74 -10.64 0.23
CA SER A 129 19.74 -11.38 1.51
C SER A 129 19.47 -10.48 2.72
N GLN A 130 19.90 -9.21 2.67
CA GLN A 130 19.70 -8.23 3.74
C GLN A 130 18.25 -7.75 3.79
N LEU A 131 17.51 -7.75 2.67
CA LEU A 131 16.11 -7.34 2.64
C LEU A 131 15.24 -8.15 3.61
N LYS A 132 15.52 -9.45 3.79
CA LYS A 132 14.80 -10.28 4.76
C LYS A 132 14.96 -9.77 6.18
N GLU A 133 16.19 -9.38 6.54
CA GLU A 133 16.50 -8.80 7.85
C GLU A 133 15.88 -7.41 8.01
N MET A 134 15.91 -6.58 6.96
CA MET A 134 15.27 -5.26 6.97
C MET A 134 13.76 -5.37 7.22
N VAL A 135 13.08 -6.28 6.51
CA VAL A 135 11.64 -6.51 6.66
C VAL A 135 11.32 -7.09 8.05
N ALA A 136 12.11 -8.05 8.53
CA ALA A 136 11.88 -8.69 9.83
C ALA A 136 11.94 -7.72 11.01
N ASN A 137 12.75 -6.65 10.90
CA ASN A 137 12.91 -5.64 11.95
C ASN A 137 12.07 -4.36 11.71
N ALA A 138 11.29 -4.30 10.64
CA ALA A 138 10.53 -3.11 10.28
C ALA A 138 9.17 -3.04 11.00
N ASN A 139 8.73 -1.83 11.31
CA ASN A 139 7.38 -1.57 11.84
C ASN A 139 6.32 -1.60 10.71
N ILE A 140 6.23 -2.73 10.01
CA ILE A 140 5.32 -2.97 8.88
C ILE A 140 4.47 -4.20 9.15
N GLN A 141 3.16 -4.10 8.94
CA GLN A 141 2.22 -5.21 9.16
C GLN A 141 1.09 -5.14 8.15
N PHE A 142 0.59 -6.30 7.71
CA PHE A 142 -0.63 -6.39 6.93
C PHE A 142 -1.86 -5.96 7.75
N ARG A 143 -2.89 -5.46 7.07
CA ARG A 143 -4.21 -5.25 7.66
C ARG A 143 -4.82 -6.57 8.13
N ASP A 144 -5.76 -6.48 9.06
CA ASP A 144 -6.51 -7.64 9.52
C ASP A 144 -7.15 -8.35 8.32
N LYS A 145 -7.07 -9.69 8.31
CA LYS A 145 -7.65 -10.57 7.29
C LYS A 145 -7.02 -10.51 5.91
N CYS A 146 -5.85 -9.89 5.72
CA CYS A 146 -5.12 -9.99 4.45
C CYS A 146 -4.74 -11.43 4.11
N GLU A 147 -4.39 -12.24 5.10
CA GLU A 147 -4.11 -13.66 4.94
C GLU A 147 -5.33 -14.45 4.44
N VAL A 148 -6.52 -14.12 4.94
CA VAL A 148 -7.79 -14.70 4.48
C VAL A 148 -8.07 -14.26 3.04
N LEU A 149 -7.92 -12.96 2.75
CA LEU A 149 -8.08 -12.44 1.40
C LEU A 149 -7.18 -13.17 0.39
N PHE A 150 -5.89 -13.31 0.68
CA PHE A 150 -4.96 -13.98 -0.24
C PHE A 150 -5.30 -15.46 -0.41
N SER A 151 -5.67 -16.14 0.68
CA SER A 151 -6.11 -17.54 0.64
C SER A 151 -7.38 -17.71 -0.19
N GLU A 152 -8.35 -16.80 -0.09
CA GLU A 152 -9.58 -16.86 -0.87
C GLU A 152 -9.31 -16.61 -2.35
N LEU A 153 -8.55 -15.55 -2.68
CA LEU A 153 -8.18 -15.25 -4.07
C LEU A 153 -7.46 -16.43 -4.73
N ASP A 154 -6.51 -17.06 -4.04
CA ASP A 154 -5.82 -18.26 -4.51
C ASP A 154 -6.79 -19.43 -4.72
N SER A 155 -7.66 -19.71 -3.73
CA SER A 155 -8.62 -20.82 -3.81
C SER A 155 -9.61 -20.72 -4.97
N PHE A 156 -9.94 -19.48 -5.39
CA PHE A 156 -10.82 -19.21 -6.52
C PHE A 156 -10.06 -18.91 -7.82
N ASN A 157 -8.73 -19.03 -7.84
CA ASN A 157 -7.86 -18.67 -8.97
C ASN A 157 -8.09 -17.24 -9.48
N ILE A 158 -8.40 -16.30 -8.58
CA ILE A 158 -8.60 -14.88 -8.92
C ILE A 158 -7.22 -14.22 -8.96
N PRO A 159 -6.80 -13.62 -10.10
CA PRO A 159 -5.54 -12.92 -10.18
C PRO A 159 -5.48 -11.71 -9.24
N LEU A 160 -4.37 -11.56 -8.53
CA LEU A 160 -4.04 -10.37 -7.73
C LEU A 160 -2.89 -9.62 -8.39
N LEU A 161 -3.16 -8.39 -8.83
CA LEU A 161 -2.13 -7.44 -9.25
C LEU A 161 -1.91 -6.41 -8.13
N VAL A 162 -0.72 -6.42 -7.54
CA VAL A 162 -0.29 -5.36 -6.64
C VAL A 162 0.44 -4.30 -7.44
N PHE A 163 -0.18 -3.14 -7.62
CA PHE A 163 0.39 -2.00 -8.32
C PHE A 163 0.74 -0.90 -7.34
N SER A 164 2.02 -0.83 -6.96
CA SER A 164 2.50 0.09 -5.94
C SER A 164 3.61 1.01 -6.46
N ALA A 165 3.60 2.25 -5.98
CA ALA A 165 4.69 3.21 -6.18
C ALA A 165 5.83 3.04 -5.16
N GLY A 166 5.75 2.01 -4.30
CA GLY A 166 6.77 1.67 -3.31
C GLY A 166 7.98 0.93 -3.90
N LEU A 167 8.81 0.35 -3.02
CA LEU A 167 9.90 -0.54 -3.40
C LEU A 167 9.38 -1.95 -3.64
N GLY A 168 9.26 -2.33 -4.91
CA GLY A 168 8.99 -3.70 -5.35
C GLY A 168 10.26 -4.52 -5.51
N GLY A 169 10.13 -5.84 -5.35
CA GLY A 169 11.17 -6.79 -5.76
C GLY A 169 10.78 -7.43 -7.09
N THR A 170 11.74 -7.60 -8.00
CA THR A 170 11.60 -8.54 -9.12
C THR A 170 12.12 -9.91 -8.69
N ASN A 171 11.47 -10.96 -9.21
CA ASN A 171 11.95 -12.34 -9.08
C ASN A 171 13.07 -12.61 -10.08
#